data_AF-A0A9Q1IBM4-F1
#
_entry.id   AF-A0A9Q1IBM4-F1
#
_cell.length_a   1.000
_cell.length_b   1.000
_cell.length_c   1.000
_cell.angle_alpha   90.00
_cell.angle_beta   90.00
_cell.angle_gamma   90.00
#
_symmetry.space_group_name_H-M   'P 1'
#
loop_
_entity.id
_entity.type
_entity.pdbx_description
1 polymer ?
#
loop_
_entity_poly.entity_id
_entity_poly.type
_entity_poly.pdbx_seq_one_letter_code
_entity_poly.pdbx_strand_id
1 'polypeptide(L)'
;METQDKLLEKILSCGLETKEDLGYVKEEDMSDLLRPIQCRKLLDAFQLDSTRSFADVLHGGQLIGGGYSSLLLQLKVHIEHLNRNNTLVRRRMQKSTGDRPTRRPTDSYGCTRWQPEFPPGESDETLEDKRKRLEEIFLHEGVAGAERAEVSGLMEATYCLQRRTINATPSPTIEVIQNKWPYLFVQKFLYAHFELLTDTNIHRMLELSMEECGKAIIQFFRSKPTNEEVRAVLAMGEDREVASYVTQLLLAHFKEKDGLILQADVSATAADVQRTLTLLQSPRMIVLGETLSKGCWMVSIEG
;
A
#
# COMPACT_ATOMS: atom_id res chain seq x y z
N MET A 1 -22.82 18.30 -34.94
CA MET A 1 -23.08 16.86 -34.67
C MET A 1 -21.75 16.16 -34.71
N GLU A 2 -21.32 15.71 -33.53
CA GLU A 2 -20.02 15.11 -33.30
C GLU A 2 -19.88 13.83 -34.13
N THR A 3 -18.66 13.52 -34.53
CA THR A 3 -18.30 12.28 -35.24
C THR A 3 -18.82 11.02 -34.52
N GLN A 4 -19.07 11.11 -33.22
CA GLN A 4 -19.66 10.06 -32.39
C GLN A 4 -21.13 9.76 -32.71
N ASP A 5 -21.97 10.78 -32.94
CA ASP A 5 -23.40 10.58 -33.24
C ASP A 5 -23.58 9.82 -34.55
N LYS A 6 -22.77 10.14 -35.56
CA LYS A 6 -22.78 9.48 -36.87
C LYS A 6 -22.30 8.03 -36.81
N LEU A 7 -21.34 7.73 -35.94
CA LEU A 7 -20.88 6.38 -35.68
C LEU A 7 -21.98 5.55 -35.00
N LEU A 8 -22.66 6.14 -34.02
CA LEU A 8 -23.74 5.49 -33.29
C LEU A 8 -24.94 5.19 -34.21
N GLU A 9 -25.34 6.15 -35.03
CA GLU A 9 -26.40 5.96 -36.04
C GLU A 9 -26.06 4.85 -37.05
N LYS A 10 -24.80 4.79 -37.52
CA LYS A 10 -24.37 3.75 -38.46
C LYS A 10 -24.37 2.37 -37.81
N ILE A 11 -23.86 2.25 -36.58
CA ILE A 11 -23.88 0.99 -35.81
C ILE A 11 -25.33 0.55 -35.60
N LEU A 12 -26.23 1.43 -35.18
CA LEU A 12 -27.65 1.09 -35.03
C LEU A 12 -28.32 0.70 -36.36
N SER A 13 -27.92 1.31 -37.48
CA SER A 13 -28.42 0.95 -38.82
C SER A 13 -28.02 -0.45 -39.29
N CYS A 14 -26.99 -1.04 -38.67
CA CYS A 14 -26.59 -2.44 -38.91
C CYS A 14 -27.49 -3.45 -38.18
N GLY A 15 -28.49 -2.99 -37.42
CA GLY A 15 -29.48 -3.85 -36.77
C GLY A 15 -29.02 -4.47 -35.44
N LEU A 16 -28.07 -3.83 -34.74
CA LEU A 16 -27.65 -4.31 -33.42
C LEU A 16 -28.74 -4.04 -32.37
N GLU A 17 -29.17 -5.11 -31.71
CA GLU A 17 -30.18 -5.06 -30.64
C GLU A 17 -29.54 -5.29 -29.26
N THR A 18 -28.47 -6.11 -29.19
CA THR A 18 -27.78 -6.42 -27.93
C THR A 18 -26.27 -6.22 -28.00
N LYS A 19 -25.59 -6.29 -26.84
CA LYS A 19 -24.14 -6.14 -26.75
C LYS A 19 -23.41 -7.29 -27.48
N GLU A 20 -24.00 -8.48 -27.48
CA GLU A 20 -23.44 -9.67 -28.13
C GLU A 20 -23.37 -9.51 -29.66
N ASP A 21 -24.26 -8.70 -30.25
CA ASP A 21 -24.28 -8.42 -31.69
C ASP A 21 -23.03 -7.67 -32.16
N LEU A 22 -22.33 -6.97 -31.26
CA LEU A 22 -21.09 -6.25 -31.55
C LEU A 22 -19.96 -7.17 -32.04
N GLY A 23 -20.02 -8.46 -31.70
CA GLY A 23 -19.07 -9.47 -32.18
C GLY A 23 -19.20 -9.82 -33.66
N TYR A 24 -20.30 -9.42 -34.32
CA TYR A 24 -20.57 -9.74 -35.73
C TYR A 24 -20.29 -8.58 -36.70
N VAL A 25 -19.95 -7.39 -36.20
CA VAL A 25 -19.63 -6.20 -37.00
C VAL A 25 -18.29 -6.40 -37.72
N LYS A 26 -18.22 -6.09 -39.02
CA LYS A 26 -17.02 -6.24 -39.86
C LYS A 26 -16.47 -4.91 -40.35
N GLU A 27 -15.24 -4.94 -40.88
CA GLU A 27 -14.53 -3.74 -41.36
C GLU A 27 -15.29 -3.05 -42.52
N GLU A 28 -15.96 -3.84 -43.35
CA GLU A 28 -16.77 -3.40 -44.49
C GLU A 28 -17.97 -2.55 -44.06
N ASP A 29 -18.52 -2.78 -42.86
CA ASP A 29 -19.72 -2.08 -42.36
C ASP A 29 -19.41 -0.63 -41.95
N MET A 30 -18.13 -0.31 -41.74
CA MET A 30 -17.65 0.95 -41.17
C MET A 30 -16.64 1.68 -42.07
N SER A 31 -16.36 1.16 -43.27
CA SER A 31 -15.35 1.71 -44.19
C SER A 31 -15.66 3.12 -44.67
N ASP A 32 -16.93 3.52 -44.66
CA ASP A 32 -17.38 4.83 -45.11
C ASP A 32 -17.13 5.95 -44.09
N LEU A 33 -16.93 5.58 -42.82
CA LEU A 33 -16.84 6.51 -41.70
C LEU A 33 -15.46 6.51 -41.03
N LEU A 34 -14.74 5.41 -41.09
CA LEU A 34 -13.45 5.23 -40.44
C LEU A 34 -12.39 4.77 -41.43
N ARG A 35 -11.15 5.25 -41.24
CA ARG A 35 -10.01 4.69 -41.96
C ARG A 35 -9.80 3.24 -41.52
N PRO A 36 -9.28 2.35 -42.39
CA PRO A 36 -9.09 0.92 -42.10
C PRO A 36 -8.48 0.63 -40.71
N ILE A 37 -7.42 1.37 -40.34
CA ILE A 37 -6.74 1.20 -39.05
C ILE A 37 -7.61 1.59 -37.85
N GLN A 38 -8.45 2.62 -37.99
CA GLN A 38 -9.35 3.06 -36.92
C GLN A 38 -10.51 2.07 -36.74
N CYS A 39 -11.00 1.51 -37.85
CA CYS A 39 -12.02 0.47 -37.82
C CYS A 39 -11.50 -0.79 -37.12
N ARG A 40 -10.29 -1.27 -37.46
CA ARG A 40 -9.68 -2.43 -36.79
C ARG A 40 -9.53 -2.24 -35.28
N LYS A 41 -9.10 -1.06 -34.83
CA LYS A 41 -9.00 -0.76 -33.38
C LYS A 41 -10.36 -0.77 -32.67
N LEU A 42 -11.42 -0.33 -33.35
CA LEU A 42 -12.77 -0.34 -32.82
C LEU A 42 -13.32 -1.77 -32.74
N LEU A 43 -13.08 -2.59 -33.78
CA LEU A 43 -13.45 -4.00 -33.80
C LEU A 43 -12.68 -4.82 -32.76
N ASP A 44 -11.38 -4.56 -32.57
CA ASP A 44 -10.58 -5.15 -31.50
C ASP A 44 -11.16 -4.80 -30.11
N ALA A 45 -11.64 -3.56 -29.94
CA ALA A 45 -12.30 -3.13 -28.70
C ALA A 45 -13.65 -3.84 -28.47
N PHE A 46 -14.38 -4.21 -29.54
CA PHE A 46 -15.59 -5.04 -29.43
C PHE A 46 -15.27 -6.51 -29.14
N GLN A 47 -14.16 -7.03 -29.68
CA GLN A 47 -13.67 -8.38 -29.40
C GLN A 47 -12.93 -8.51 -28.06
N LEU A 48 -12.71 -7.40 -27.34
CA LEU A 48 -12.13 -7.34 -25.99
C LEU A 48 -13.08 -7.83 -24.88
N ASP A 49 -14.16 -8.53 -25.24
CA ASP A 49 -14.70 -9.64 -24.43
C ASP A 49 -13.71 -10.83 -24.34
N SER A 50 -12.47 -10.71 -24.87
CA SER A 50 -11.26 -11.52 -24.55
C SER A 50 -10.72 -11.33 -23.12
N THR A 51 -11.59 -11.05 -22.16
CA THR A 51 -11.35 -10.83 -20.72
C THR A 51 -10.89 -12.08 -19.95
N ARG A 52 -10.51 -13.17 -20.62
CA ARG A 52 -9.94 -14.37 -19.98
C ARG A 52 -8.41 -14.50 -20.07
N SER A 53 -7.74 -13.85 -21.03
CA SER A 53 -6.28 -14.00 -21.17
C SER A 53 -5.50 -13.35 -20.01
N PHE A 54 -6.11 -12.37 -19.35
CA PHE A 54 -5.57 -11.72 -18.15
C PHE A 54 -6.38 -12.07 -16.91
N ALA A 55 -7.23 -13.11 -17.00
CA ALA A 55 -8.05 -13.54 -15.89
C ALA A 55 -7.19 -14.06 -14.73
N ASP A 56 -7.41 -13.52 -13.54
CA ASP A 56 -6.93 -14.11 -12.29
C ASP A 56 -7.72 -15.40 -12.07
N VAL A 57 -7.10 -16.55 -12.32
CA VAL A 57 -7.75 -17.87 -12.22
C VAL A 57 -6.96 -18.77 -11.27
N LEU A 58 -7.66 -19.42 -10.33
CA LEU A 58 -7.09 -20.44 -9.45
C LEU A 58 -6.75 -21.74 -10.24
N HIS A 59 -5.95 -22.62 -9.65
CA HIS A 59 -5.58 -23.92 -10.28
C HIS A 59 -6.79 -24.83 -10.61
N GLY A 60 -8.00 -24.51 -10.12
CA GLY A 60 -9.26 -25.18 -10.47
C GLY A 60 -10.09 -24.50 -11.57
N GLY A 61 -9.57 -23.48 -12.26
CA GLY A 61 -10.34 -22.75 -13.29
C GLY A 61 -11.33 -21.71 -12.73
N GLN A 62 -11.37 -21.54 -11.40
CA GLN A 62 -12.24 -20.58 -10.73
C GLN A 62 -11.66 -19.17 -10.83
N LEU A 63 -12.49 -18.22 -11.29
CA LEU A 63 -12.13 -16.81 -11.42
C LEU A 63 -12.02 -16.15 -10.04
N ILE A 64 -10.94 -15.41 -9.81
CA ILE A 64 -10.72 -14.63 -8.59
C ILE A 64 -11.36 -13.24 -8.78
N GLY A 65 -12.44 -12.99 -8.04
CA GLY A 65 -13.15 -11.70 -8.10
C GLY A 65 -13.63 -11.38 -9.53
N GLY A 66 -13.33 -10.16 -10.00
CA GLY A 66 -13.64 -9.72 -11.37
C GLY A 66 -12.68 -10.23 -12.45
N GLY A 67 -11.60 -10.93 -12.07
CA GLY A 67 -10.66 -11.54 -13.01
C GLY A 67 -9.51 -10.64 -13.46
N TYR A 68 -9.42 -9.36 -13.14
CA TYR A 68 -8.33 -8.50 -13.67
C TYR A 68 -7.67 -7.68 -12.56
N SER A 69 -7.74 -8.17 -11.33
CA SER A 69 -7.26 -7.47 -10.14
C SER A 69 -5.74 -7.36 -10.15
N SER A 70 -5.03 -8.41 -10.57
CA SER A 70 -3.57 -8.39 -10.69
C SER A 70 -3.08 -7.38 -11.73
N LEU A 71 -3.70 -7.36 -12.92
CA LEU A 71 -3.37 -6.42 -13.99
C LEU A 71 -3.64 -4.97 -13.57
N LEU A 72 -4.80 -4.71 -12.93
CA LEU A 72 -5.10 -3.38 -12.40
C LEU A 72 -4.10 -2.94 -11.34
N LEU A 73 -3.70 -3.84 -10.44
CA LEU A 73 -2.70 -3.56 -9.42
C LEU A 73 -1.33 -3.24 -10.05
N GLN A 74 -0.90 -4.02 -11.04
CA GLN A 74 0.35 -3.79 -11.77
C GLN A 74 0.34 -2.43 -12.50
N LEU A 75 -0.75 -2.10 -13.19
CA LEU A 75 -0.91 -0.81 -13.87
C LEU A 75 -0.90 0.35 -12.88
N LYS A 76 -1.60 0.21 -11.74
CA LYS A 76 -1.60 1.20 -10.67
C LYS A 76 -0.19 1.45 -10.13
N VAL A 77 0.53 0.39 -9.76
CA VAL A 77 1.91 0.47 -9.26
C VAL A 77 2.83 1.11 -10.30
N HIS A 78 2.68 0.77 -11.58
CA HIS A 78 3.48 1.36 -12.65
C HIS A 78 3.22 2.87 -12.82
N ILE A 79 1.95 3.29 -12.82
CA ILE A 79 1.56 4.71 -12.88
C ILE A 79 2.10 5.48 -11.68
N GLU A 80 1.99 4.91 -10.48
CA GLU A 80 2.52 5.52 -9.25
C GLU A 80 4.05 5.66 -9.29
N HIS A 81 4.75 4.62 -9.75
CA HIS A 81 6.20 4.64 -9.91
C HIS A 81 6.65 5.72 -10.90
N LEU A 82 6.00 5.83 -12.07
CA LEU A 82 6.29 6.88 -13.05
C LEU A 82 6.02 8.30 -12.50
N ASN A 83 5.01 8.43 -11.64
CA ASN A 83 4.64 9.72 -11.04
C ASN A 83 5.44 10.07 -9.78
N ARG A 84 6.23 9.16 -9.22
CA ARG A 84 6.93 9.31 -7.93
C ARG A 84 7.81 10.57 -7.87
N ASN A 85 8.43 10.95 -8.98
CA ASN A 85 9.27 12.15 -9.08
C ASN A 85 8.50 13.44 -9.40
N ASN A 86 7.27 13.34 -9.92
CA ASN A 86 6.46 14.49 -10.35
C ASN A 86 5.44 14.92 -9.28
N THR A 87 5.04 13.99 -8.40
CA THR A 87 3.97 14.20 -7.42
C THR A 87 4.40 15.08 -6.25
N LEU A 88 5.62 14.89 -5.74
CA LEU A 88 6.18 15.69 -4.64
C LEU A 88 6.53 17.11 -5.10
N VAL A 89 7.04 17.27 -6.32
CA VAL A 89 7.39 18.57 -6.91
C VAL A 89 6.14 19.40 -7.24
N ARG A 90 5.10 18.80 -7.85
CA ARG A 90 3.81 19.50 -8.09
C ARG A 90 3.11 19.91 -6.80
N ARG A 91 3.10 19.05 -5.77
CA ARG A 91 2.48 19.38 -4.47
C ARG A 91 3.25 20.46 -3.71
N ARG A 92 4.58 20.55 -3.85
CA ARG A 92 5.40 21.61 -3.24
C ARG A 92 5.18 22.98 -3.92
N MET A 93 4.91 23.03 -5.23
CA MET A 93 4.68 24.29 -5.95
C MET A 93 3.26 24.86 -5.80
N GLN A 94 2.23 24.04 -5.55
CA GLN A 94 0.85 24.55 -5.40
C GLN A 94 0.56 25.26 -4.06
N LYS A 95 1.56 25.47 -3.20
CA LYS A 95 1.36 26.00 -1.84
C LYS A 95 1.42 27.52 -1.71
N SER A 96 1.47 28.27 -2.81
CA SER A 96 1.63 29.74 -2.79
C SER A 96 0.33 30.55 -2.78
N THR A 97 -0.85 29.94 -2.92
CA THR A 97 -2.12 30.69 -2.86
C THR A 97 -3.07 30.03 -1.87
N GLY A 98 -3.50 30.81 -0.88
CA GLY A 98 -4.16 30.40 0.37
C GLY A 98 -5.57 29.83 0.26
N ASP A 99 -5.82 28.93 -0.69
CA ASP A 99 -7.07 28.19 -0.78
C ASP A 99 -6.84 26.72 -0.39
N ARG A 100 -7.69 26.15 0.47
CA ARG A 100 -7.56 24.75 0.93
C ARG A 100 -8.08 23.83 -0.18
N PRO A 101 -7.23 23.07 -0.90
CA PRO A 101 -7.74 22.23 -1.98
C PRO A 101 -8.48 21.03 -1.38
N THR A 102 -9.74 20.87 -1.75
CA THR A 102 -10.51 19.64 -1.53
C THR A 102 -9.87 18.51 -2.35
N ARG A 103 -9.23 17.56 -1.66
CA ARG A 103 -8.56 16.42 -2.31
C ARG A 103 -9.59 15.42 -2.83
N ARG A 104 -9.32 14.83 -3.99
CA ARG A 104 -10.19 13.82 -4.60
C ARG A 104 -10.02 12.49 -3.86
N PRO A 105 -11.03 11.60 -3.83
CA PRO A 105 -10.93 10.28 -3.17
C PRO A 105 -9.72 9.44 -3.62
N THR A 106 -9.28 9.60 -4.88
CA THR A 106 -8.09 8.95 -5.46
C THR A 106 -6.78 9.40 -4.80
N ASP A 107 -6.74 10.60 -4.20
CA ASP A 107 -5.55 11.15 -3.54
C ASP A 107 -5.32 10.57 -2.14
N SER A 108 -6.27 9.77 -1.63
CA SER A 108 -6.23 9.26 -0.25
C SER A 108 -5.39 8.00 -0.08
N TYR A 109 -5.07 7.23 -1.14
CA TYR A 109 -4.34 5.95 -1.01
C TYR A 109 -4.92 5.03 0.10
N GLY A 110 -6.25 5.02 0.25
CA GLY A 110 -6.93 4.27 1.33
C GLY A 110 -6.97 4.99 2.68
N CYS A 111 -6.34 6.15 2.83
CA CYS A 111 -6.39 6.99 4.03
C CYS A 111 -7.71 7.75 4.13
N THR A 112 -8.75 7.10 4.66
CA THR A 112 -10.08 7.68 4.87
C THR A 112 -10.07 8.86 5.84
N ARG A 113 -9.17 8.88 6.84
CA ARG A 113 -9.09 9.96 7.86
C ARG A 113 -7.73 10.67 7.85
N TRP A 114 -7.31 11.13 6.68
CA TRP A 114 -5.99 11.78 6.47
C TRP A 114 -5.74 13.01 7.36
N GLN A 115 -6.73 13.89 7.50
CA GLN A 115 -6.66 15.11 8.32
C GLN A 115 -8.06 15.46 8.85
N PRO A 116 -8.48 14.88 9.97
CA PRO A 116 -9.81 15.11 10.52
C PRO A 116 -9.92 16.52 11.13
N GLU A 117 -11.17 16.98 11.23
CA GLU A 117 -11.53 18.17 12.00
C GLU A 117 -11.40 17.92 13.51
N PHE A 118 -11.60 18.97 14.30
CA PHE A 118 -11.64 18.82 15.75
C PHE A 118 -12.87 18.04 16.20
N PRO A 119 -12.74 17.18 17.22
CA PRO A 119 -13.91 16.58 17.86
C PRO A 119 -14.86 17.66 18.39
N PRO A 120 -16.19 17.40 18.42
CA PRO A 120 -17.15 18.36 18.95
C PRO A 120 -16.82 18.75 20.39
N GLY A 121 -16.81 20.06 20.67
CA GLY A 121 -16.52 20.60 22.01
C GLY A 121 -15.02 20.73 22.34
N GLU A 122 -14.13 20.35 21.42
CA GLU A 122 -12.69 20.51 21.58
C GLU A 122 -12.16 21.76 20.86
N SER A 123 -11.19 22.43 21.47
CA SER A 123 -10.42 23.51 20.87
C SER A 123 -8.95 23.09 20.71
N ASP A 124 -8.16 23.93 20.04
CA ASP A 124 -6.71 23.70 19.93
C ASP A 124 -6.06 23.64 21.33
N GLU A 125 -6.49 24.53 22.23
CA GLU A 125 -6.00 24.62 23.62
C GLU A 125 -6.33 23.36 24.42
N THR A 126 -7.57 22.87 24.37
CA THR A 126 -7.98 21.67 25.13
C THR A 126 -7.25 20.42 24.64
N LEU A 127 -7.04 20.31 23.34
CA LEU A 127 -6.32 19.19 22.74
C LEU A 127 -4.81 19.26 23.01
N GLU A 128 -4.22 20.46 23.06
CA GLU A 128 -2.83 20.64 23.45
C GLU A 128 -2.61 20.29 24.93
N ASP A 129 -3.57 20.55 25.81
CA ASP A 129 -3.48 20.11 27.21
C ASP A 129 -3.55 18.59 27.33
N LYS A 130 -4.40 17.92 26.53
CA LYS A 130 -4.40 16.46 26.42
C LYS A 130 -3.09 15.90 25.88
N ARG A 131 -2.47 16.59 24.91
CA ARG A 131 -1.14 16.22 24.40
C ARG A 131 -0.06 16.36 25.47
N LYS A 132 -0.03 17.47 26.22
CA LYS A 132 0.90 17.65 27.35
C LYS A 132 0.71 16.56 28.40
N ARG A 133 -0.53 16.17 28.67
CA ARG A 133 -0.81 15.06 29.59
C ARG A 133 -0.20 13.74 29.12
N LEU A 134 -0.28 13.43 27.81
CA LEU A 134 0.40 12.26 27.24
C LEU A 134 1.93 12.36 27.41
N GLU A 135 2.51 13.53 27.17
CA GLU A 135 3.95 13.79 27.33
C GLU A 135 4.41 13.61 28.78
N GLU A 136 3.64 14.11 29.76
CA GLU A 136 3.89 13.93 31.19
C GLU A 136 3.89 12.44 31.59
N ILE A 137 2.87 11.67 31.15
CA ILE A 137 2.78 10.25 31.46
C ILE A 137 3.99 9.51 30.87
N PHE A 138 4.36 9.83 29.63
CA PHE A 138 5.53 9.21 29.01
C PHE A 138 6.85 9.61 29.71
N LEU A 139 6.97 10.84 30.20
CA LEU A 139 8.15 11.28 30.95
C LEU A 139 8.33 10.48 32.25
N HIS A 140 7.23 10.16 32.94
CA HIS A 140 7.27 9.44 34.22
C HIS A 140 7.34 7.92 34.09
N GLU A 141 6.65 7.35 33.09
CA GLU A 141 6.46 5.89 32.95
C GLU A 141 7.01 5.31 31.65
N GLY A 142 7.43 6.16 30.72
CA GLY A 142 7.87 5.76 29.40
C GLY A 142 6.81 4.92 28.69
N VAL A 143 7.28 3.85 28.05
CA VAL A 143 6.45 2.90 27.29
C VAL A 143 5.44 2.19 28.21
N ALA A 144 5.73 1.98 29.49
CA ALA A 144 4.84 1.28 30.41
C ALA A 144 3.51 2.03 30.63
N GLY A 145 3.51 3.36 30.48
CA GLY A 145 2.29 4.17 30.55
C GLY A 145 1.25 3.83 29.48
N ALA A 146 1.61 3.10 28.42
CA ALA A 146 0.69 2.66 27.37
C ALA A 146 -0.45 1.75 27.87
N GLU A 147 -0.27 1.12 29.04
CA GLU A 147 -1.28 0.27 29.68
C GLU A 147 -2.32 1.07 30.47
N ARG A 148 -2.10 2.37 30.69
CA ARG A 148 -3.11 3.21 31.33
C ARG A 148 -4.31 3.38 30.40
N ALA A 149 -5.51 3.17 30.94
CA ALA A 149 -6.75 3.41 30.23
C ALA A 149 -6.86 4.87 29.73
N GLU A 150 -6.38 5.83 30.53
CA GLU A 150 -6.40 7.26 30.15
C GLU A 150 -5.60 7.55 28.87
N VAL A 151 -4.46 6.86 28.66
CA VAL A 151 -3.60 7.10 27.49
C VAL A 151 -4.31 6.73 26.20
N SER A 152 -5.12 5.67 26.20
CA SER A 152 -5.88 5.27 25.01
C SER A 152 -6.90 6.32 24.61
N GLY A 153 -7.67 6.85 25.57
CA GLY A 153 -8.63 7.92 25.32
C GLY A 153 -7.97 9.23 24.89
N LEU A 154 -6.82 9.57 25.48
CA LEU A 154 -6.05 10.76 25.10
C LEU A 154 -5.47 10.62 23.68
N MET A 155 -4.95 9.44 23.31
CA MET A 155 -4.43 9.18 21.96
C MET A 155 -5.53 9.27 20.90
N GLU A 156 -6.73 8.78 21.18
CA GLU A 156 -7.87 8.89 20.27
C GLU A 156 -8.33 10.36 20.14
N ALA A 157 -8.53 11.05 21.26
CA ALA A 157 -9.00 12.44 21.26
C ALA A 157 -8.02 13.38 20.54
N THR A 158 -6.73 13.11 20.61
CA THR A 158 -5.67 13.94 20.00
C THR A 158 -5.28 13.50 18.58
N TYR A 159 -5.97 12.53 17.99
CA TYR A 159 -5.66 12.01 16.64
C TYR A 159 -5.56 13.13 15.58
N CYS A 160 -6.43 14.14 15.65
CA CYS A 160 -6.37 15.28 14.74
C CYS A 160 -5.05 16.09 14.85
N LEU A 161 -4.52 16.27 16.07
CA LEU A 161 -3.24 16.97 16.28
C LEU A 161 -2.04 16.12 15.86
N GLN A 162 -2.10 14.79 16.07
CA GLN A 162 -1.11 13.86 15.55
C GLN A 162 -1.00 13.98 14.02
N ARG A 163 -2.15 13.92 13.32
CA ARG A 163 -2.20 14.10 11.85
C ARG A 163 -1.73 15.48 11.40
N ARG A 164 -2.08 16.56 12.11
CA ARG A 164 -1.57 17.90 11.80
C ARG A 164 -0.04 17.99 11.89
N THR A 165 0.53 17.36 12.92
CA THR A 165 1.99 17.30 13.08
C THR A 165 2.62 16.53 11.93
N ILE A 166 2.18 15.29 11.68
CA ILE A 166 2.70 14.42 10.61
C ILE A 166 2.55 15.06 9.23
N ASN A 167 1.43 15.73 8.97
CA ASN A 167 1.12 16.34 7.68
C ASN A 167 1.70 17.76 7.51
N ALA A 168 2.49 18.26 8.47
CA ALA A 168 3.03 19.62 8.42
C ALA A 168 3.92 19.82 7.18
N THR A 169 4.08 21.06 6.75
CA THR A 169 5.01 21.42 5.67
C THR A 169 5.82 22.64 6.10
N PRO A 170 7.16 22.57 6.13
CA PRO A 170 7.99 21.41 5.75
C PRO A 170 7.70 20.17 6.60
N SER A 171 7.97 18.98 6.03
CA SER A 171 7.75 17.71 6.74
C SER A 171 8.59 17.72 8.01
N PRO A 172 8.03 17.37 9.18
CA PRO A 172 8.84 17.20 10.38
C PRO A 172 9.77 15.99 10.21
N THR A 173 10.91 16.02 10.89
CA THR A 173 11.76 14.83 11.04
C THR A 173 11.07 13.84 11.95
N ILE A 174 11.46 12.57 11.86
CA ILE A 174 10.93 11.52 12.74
C ILE A 174 11.23 11.84 14.22
N GLU A 175 12.41 12.40 14.52
CA GLU A 175 12.77 12.84 15.87
C GLU A 175 11.77 13.86 16.44
N VAL A 176 11.33 14.85 15.63
CA VAL A 176 10.32 15.82 16.05
C VAL A 176 8.98 15.16 16.35
N ILE A 177 8.58 14.18 15.53
CA ILE A 177 7.34 13.43 15.76
C ILE A 177 7.47 12.58 17.03
N GLN A 178 8.58 11.87 17.22
CA GLN A 178 8.83 11.02 18.38
C GLN A 178 8.84 11.81 19.68
N ASN A 179 9.44 13.00 19.69
CA ASN A 179 9.46 13.87 20.87
C ASN A 179 8.05 14.39 21.21
N LYS A 180 7.25 14.78 20.21
CA LYS A 180 5.89 15.31 20.47
C LYS A 180 4.84 14.24 20.75
N TRP A 181 5.01 13.05 20.17
CA TRP A 181 4.03 11.97 20.17
C TRP A 181 4.73 10.61 20.41
N PRO A 182 5.39 10.42 21.55
CA PRO A 182 6.19 9.21 21.80
C PRO A 182 5.36 7.93 21.75
N TYR A 183 4.08 8.01 22.17
CA TYR A 183 3.16 6.88 22.11
C TYR A 183 2.82 6.43 20.67
N LEU A 184 3.01 7.25 19.63
CA LEU A 184 2.88 6.78 18.23
C LEU A 184 3.92 5.69 17.87
N PHE A 185 5.00 5.59 18.63
CA PHE A 185 6.07 4.60 18.44
C PHE A 185 5.86 3.35 19.32
N VAL A 186 4.70 3.23 19.98
CA VAL A 186 4.28 2.02 20.68
C VAL A 186 3.31 1.25 19.79
N GLN A 187 3.56 -0.05 19.60
CA GLN A 187 2.85 -0.92 18.65
C GLN A 187 1.32 -0.79 18.72
N LYS A 188 0.75 -0.82 19.93
CA LYS A 188 -0.69 -0.67 20.20
C LYS A 188 -1.27 0.59 19.55
N PHE A 189 -0.64 1.74 19.76
CA PHE A 189 -1.14 3.01 19.25
C PHE A 189 -0.75 3.25 17.79
N LEU A 190 0.35 2.67 17.31
CA LEU A 190 0.69 2.70 15.89
C LEU A 190 -0.38 1.97 15.06
N TYR A 191 -0.81 0.78 15.51
CA TYR A 191 -1.91 0.05 14.86
C TYR A 191 -3.23 0.79 14.97
N ALA A 192 -3.58 1.31 16.14
CA ALA A 192 -4.80 2.11 16.29
C ALA A 192 -4.80 3.36 15.39
N HIS A 193 -3.66 4.05 15.27
CA HIS A 193 -3.51 5.21 14.38
C HIS A 193 -3.65 4.81 12.91
N PHE A 194 -3.06 3.68 12.50
CA PHE A 194 -3.19 3.15 11.14
C PHE A 194 -4.64 2.76 10.83
N GLU A 195 -5.31 2.06 11.75
CA GLU A 195 -6.71 1.66 11.61
C GLU A 195 -7.63 2.87 11.53
N LEU A 196 -7.44 3.89 12.37
CA LEU A 196 -8.17 5.16 12.23
C LEU A 196 -7.91 5.84 10.88
N LEU A 197 -6.66 5.83 10.41
CA LEU A 197 -6.26 6.46 9.16
C LEU A 197 -6.90 5.80 7.94
N THR A 198 -6.97 4.46 7.94
CA THR A 198 -7.26 3.65 6.75
C THR A 198 -8.54 2.81 6.84
N ASP A 199 -9.22 2.85 7.98
CA ASP A 199 -10.35 1.99 8.33
C ASP A 199 -10.04 0.49 8.21
N THR A 200 -8.77 0.14 8.40
CA THR A 200 -8.23 -1.19 8.10
C THR A 200 -7.45 -1.73 9.30
N ASN A 201 -7.91 -2.85 9.87
CA ASN A 201 -7.20 -3.55 10.93
C ASN A 201 -6.05 -4.40 10.36
N ILE A 202 -4.89 -3.77 10.13
CA ILE A 202 -3.77 -4.41 9.44
C ILE A 202 -3.26 -5.67 10.14
N HIS A 203 -3.26 -5.68 11.48
CA HIS A 203 -2.79 -6.81 12.26
C HIS A 203 -3.66 -8.05 12.01
N ARG A 204 -4.98 -7.90 12.17
CA ARG A 204 -5.95 -8.98 11.92
C ARG A 204 -5.99 -9.40 10.45
N MET A 205 -5.90 -8.46 9.51
CA MET A 205 -5.87 -8.81 8.09
C MET A 205 -4.65 -9.64 7.73
N LEU A 206 -3.48 -9.29 8.26
CA LEU A 206 -2.25 -10.03 8.00
C LEU A 206 -2.33 -11.43 8.59
N GLU A 207 -2.83 -11.57 9.83
CA GLU A 207 -3.05 -12.84 10.49
C GLU A 207 -3.96 -13.77 9.65
N LEU A 208 -5.15 -13.28 9.28
CA LEU A 208 -6.10 -14.03 8.43
C LEU A 208 -5.48 -14.38 7.07
N SER A 209 -4.78 -13.44 6.43
CA SER A 209 -4.12 -13.70 5.14
C SER A 209 -3.06 -14.80 5.24
N MET A 210 -2.31 -14.85 6.36
CA MET A 210 -1.32 -15.90 6.59
C MET A 210 -1.97 -17.25 6.89
N GLU A 211 -3.11 -17.28 7.58
CA GLU A 211 -3.89 -18.49 7.81
C GLU A 211 -4.48 -19.07 6.52
N GLU A 212 -5.08 -18.21 5.69
CA GLU A 212 -5.75 -18.60 4.45
C GLU A 212 -4.77 -18.92 3.32
N CYS A 213 -3.79 -18.04 3.10
CA CYS A 213 -2.90 -18.10 1.94
C CYS A 213 -1.50 -18.62 2.27
N GLY A 214 -1.03 -18.47 3.52
CA GLY A 214 0.35 -18.80 3.88
C GLY A 214 0.70 -20.26 3.61
N LYS A 215 -0.19 -21.19 3.96
CA LYS A 215 -0.02 -22.63 3.66
C LYS A 215 0.01 -22.91 2.16
N ALA A 216 -0.84 -22.24 1.39
CA ALA A 216 -0.89 -22.40 -0.06
C ALA A 216 0.40 -21.89 -0.73
N ILE A 217 0.95 -20.77 -0.27
CA ILE A 217 2.23 -20.23 -0.76
C ILE A 217 3.38 -21.20 -0.42
N ILE A 218 3.43 -21.72 0.81
CA ILE A 218 4.43 -22.70 1.22
C ILE A 218 4.33 -23.96 0.35
N GLN A 219 3.12 -24.49 0.16
CA GLN A 219 2.89 -25.69 -0.65
C GLN A 219 3.28 -25.46 -2.12
N PHE A 220 2.97 -24.29 -2.68
CA PHE A 220 3.40 -23.92 -4.02
C PHE A 220 4.91 -24.03 -4.17
N PHE A 221 5.68 -23.38 -3.30
CA PHE A 221 7.15 -23.42 -3.39
C PHE A 221 7.74 -24.80 -3.11
N ARG A 222 7.11 -25.62 -2.26
CA ARG A 222 7.52 -27.03 -2.07
C ARG A 222 7.34 -27.85 -3.35
N SER A 223 6.21 -27.69 -4.02
CA SER A 223 5.91 -28.43 -5.26
C SER A 223 6.77 -27.96 -6.43
N LYS A 224 7.10 -26.67 -6.47
CA LYS A 224 7.82 -26.05 -7.58
C LYS A 224 8.81 -24.99 -7.09
N PRO A 225 9.98 -25.40 -6.57
CA PRO A 225 11.02 -24.45 -6.18
C PRO A 225 11.50 -23.65 -7.40
N THR A 226 11.39 -22.33 -7.33
CA THR A 226 11.58 -21.46 -8.51
C THR A 226 13.04 -21.13 -8.79
N ASN A 227 13.90 -21.17 -7.78
CA ASN A 227 15.32 -20.87 -7.87
C ASN A 227 16.09 -21.52 -6.69
N GLU A 228 17.42 -21.37 -6.67
CA GLU A 228 18.27 -21.96 -5.63
C GLU A 228 18.07 -21.34 -4.25
N GLU A 229 17.78 -20.04 -4.17
CA GLU A 229 17.53 -19.35 -2.90
C GLU A 229 16.25 -19.87 -2.24
N VAL A 230 15.18 -20.10 -3.01
CA VAL A 230 13.95 -20.72 -2.52
C VAL A 230 14.23 -22.14 -2.03
N ARG A 231 15.07 -22.92 -2.72
CA ARG A 231 15.48 -24.26 -2.25
C ARG A 231 16.23 -24.19 -0.93
N ALA A 232 17.16 -23.23 -0.79
CA ALA A 232 17.91 -23.02 0.44
C ALA A 232 16.98 -22.67 1.62
N VAL A 233 16.02 -21.75 1.41
CA VAL A 233 15.02 -21.40 2.43
C VAL A 233 14.18 -22.62 2.82
N LEU A 234 13.72 -23.41 1.84
CA LEU A 234 12.96 -24.65 2.08
C LEU A 234 13.77 -25.69 2.89
N ALA A 235 15.06 -25.83 2.63
CA ALA A 235 15.94 -26.80 3.30
C ALA A 235 16.19 -26.49 4.78
N MET A 236 16.05 -25.23 5.21
CA MET A 236 16.34 -24.80 6.58
C MET A 236 15.25 -25.17 7.61
N GLY A 237 14.24 -25.99 7.27
CA GLY A 237 13.25 -26.56 8.21
C GLY A 237 11.97 -25.74 8.46
N GLU A 238 11.01 -26.34 9.18
CA GLU A 238 9.64 -25.79 9.38
C GLU A 238 9.39 -25.21 10.78
N ASP A 239 10.38 -25.23 11.69
CA ASP A 239 10.24 -24.75 13.07
C ASP A 239 10.30 -23.22 13.15
N ARG A 240 9.43 -22.57 12.38
CA ARG A 240 9.37 -21.13 12.16
C ARG A 240 7.93 -20.67 12.11
N GLU A 241 7.71 -19.43 12.53
CA GLU A 241 6.43 -18.76 12.32
C GLU A 241 6.07 -18.70 10.82
N VAL A 242 4.81 -19.01 10.48
CA VAL A 242 4.31 -19.06 9.10
C VAL A 242 4.56 -17.75 8.36
N ALA A 243 4.27 -16.60 9.00
CA ALA A 243 4.44 -15.28 8.40
C ALA A 243 5.90 -15.01 8.02
N SER A 244 6.84 -15.30 8.93
CA SER A 244 8.28 -15.20 8.68
C SER A 244 8.71 -16.13 7.53
N TYR A 245 8.24 -17.37 7.51
CA TYR A 245 8.64 -18.34 6.50
C TYR A 245 8.11 -17.98 5.10
N VAL A 246 6.85 -17.56 5.01
CA VAL A 246 6.25 -17.04 3.77
C VAL A 246 7.01 -15.81 3.28
N THR A 247 7.35 -14.88 4.18
CA THR A 247 8.11 -13.66 3.84
C THR A 247 9.48 -14.02 3.24
N GLN A 248 10.22 -14.96 3.85
CA GLN A 248 11.51 -15.40 3.33
C GLN A 248 11.41 -16.08 1.96
N LEU A 249 10.38 -16.91 1.75
CA LEU A 249 10.14 -17.55 0.46
C LEU A 249 9.82 -16.53 -0.64
N LEU A 250 9.00 -15.52 -0.33
CA LEU A 250 8.68 -14.45 -1.28
C LEU A 250 9.91 -13.62 -1.63
N LEU A 251 10.71 -13.20 -0.64
CA LEU A 251 11.94 -12.45 -0.88
C LEU A 251 12.93 -13.25 -1.73
N ALA A 252 13.12 -14.53 -1.45
CA ALA A 252 13.98 -15.42 -2.24
C ALA A 252 13.43 -15.64 -3.67
N HIS A 253 12.11 -15.72 -3.83
CA HIS A 253 11.48 -15.86 -5.14
C HIS A 253 11.73 -14.62 -6.01
N PHE A 254 11.50 -13.43 -5.45
CA PHE A 254 11.66 -12.14 -6.14
C PHE A 254 13.10 -11.62 -6.15
N LYS A 255 14.04 -12.35 -5.52
CA LYS A 255 15.47 -11.99 -5.39
C LYS A 255 15.67 -10.65 -4.69
N GLU A 256 14.87 -10.39 -3.66
CA GLU A 256 14.90 -9.16 -2.85
C GLU A 256 15.79 -9.28 -1.60
N LYS A 257 16.86 -10.08 -1.67
CA LYS A 257 17.79 -10.31 -0.53
C LYS A 257 18.43 -9.01 -0.01
N ASP A 258 18.62 -8.03 -0.88
CA ASP A 258 19.08 -6.67 -0.56
C ASP A 258 17.99 -5.62 -0.78
N GLY A 259 16.72 -6.03 -0.71
CA GLY A 259 15.55 -5.21 -0.99
C GLY A 259 14.95 -4.58 0.27
N LEU A 260 13.70 -4.95 0.56
CA LEU A 260 12.93 -4.41 1.67
C LEU A 260 13.50 -4.79 3.05
N ILE A 261 14.12 -5.98 3.14
CA ILE A 261 14.69 -6.51 4.37
C ILE A 261 16.21 -6.65 4.18
N LEU A 262 16.97 -6.04 5.08
CA LEU A 262 18.42 -6.17 5.16
C LEU A 262 18.80 -6.99 6.40
N GLN A 263 19.92 -7.71 6.32
CA GLN A 263 20.49 -8.41 7.46
C GLN A 263 21.70 -7.66 7.98
N ALA A 264 21.82 -7.58 9.30
CA ALA A 264 23.00 -7.06 9.99
C ALA A 264 23.42 -8.02 11.10
N ASP A 265 24.64 -7.85 11.60
CA ASP A 265 25.16 -8.63 12.71
C ASP A 265 24.26 -8.50 13.95
N VAL A 266 24.15 -9.56 14.75
CA VAL A 266 23.28 -9.60 15.95
C VAL A 266 23.62 -8.48 16.93
N SER A 267 24.89 -8.05 16.97
CA SER A 267 25.39 -6.98 17.84
C SER A 267 25.46 -5.60 17.18
N ALA A 268 25.03 -5.48 15.92
CA ALA A 268 25.14 -4.23 15.17
C ALA A 268 24.31 -3.11 15.80
N THR A 269 24.95 -1.98 16.06
CA THR A 269 24.25 -0.75 16.46
C THR A 269 23.73 0.01 15.24
N ALA A 270 22.84 1.00 15.45
CA ALA A 270 22.39 1.88 14.37
C ALA A 270 23.57 2.59 13.66
N ALA A 271 24.61 2.96 14.41
CA ALA A 271 25.82 3.57 13.84
C ALA A 271 26.63 2.59 12.98
N ASP A 272 26.65 1.31 13.36
CA ASP A 272 27.32 0.26 12.58
C ASP A 272 26.56 -0.03 11.29
N VAL A 273 25.24 -0.09 11.36
CA VAL A 273 24.38 -0.25 10.18
C VAL A 273 24.57 0.91 9.20
N GLN A 274 24.57 2.16 9.68
CA GLN A 274 24.76 3.34 8.83
C GLN A 274 26.12 3.34 8.08
N ARG A 275 27.15 2.76 8.71
CA ARG A 275 28.50 2.69 8.14
C ARG A 275 28.66 1.54 7.15
N THR A 276 27.94 0.45 7.38
CA THR A 276 28.18 -0.84 6.72
C THR A 276 27.17 -1.13 5.61
N LEU A 277 25.94 -0.62 5.72
CA LEU A 277 24.87 -0.82 4.74
C LEU A 277 24.60 0.46 3.94
N THR A 278 24.39 0.30 2.64
CA THR A 278 23.89 1.39 1.78
C THR A 278 22.40 1.57 1.99
N LEU A 279 22.02 2.43 2.94
CA LEU A 279 20.62 2.76 3.20
C LEU A 279 20.11 3.73 2.13
N LEU A 280 19.09 3.33 1.38
CA LEU A 280 18.41 4.23 0.44
C LEU A 280 17.37 5.08 1.16
N GLN A 281 16.93 6.15 0.50
CA GLN A 281 15.82 7.01 0.97
C GLN A 281 14.49 6.28 1.22
N SER A 282 14.31 5.07 0.68
CA SER A 282 13.11 4.29 0.95
C SER A 282 13.28 3.51 2.25
N PRO A 283 12.27 3.47 3.14
CA PRO A 283 12.39 2.75 4.39
C PRO A 283 12.67 1.26 4.20
N ARG A 284 13.56 0.71 5.03
CA ARG A 284 13.95 -0.71 5.00
C ARG A 284 13.94 -1.28 6.40
N MET A 285 13.54 -2.53 6.52
CA MET A 285 13.64 -3.27 7.76
C MET A 285 15.02 -3.92 7.84
N ILE A 286 15.74 -3.71 8.93
CA ILE A 286 17.04 -4.33 9.19
C ILE A 286 16.83 -5.36 10.30
N VAL A 287 17.08 -6.63 9.99
CA VAL A 287 16.98 -7.74 10.93
C VAL A 287 18.36 -8.04 11.47
N LEU A 288 18.50 -8.09 12.79
CA LEU A 288 19.75 -8.48 13.43
C LEU A 288 19.82 -10.01 13.54
N GLY A 289 20.77 -10.61 12.82
CA GLY A 289 20.95 -12.06 12.73
C GLY A 289 20.26 -12.73 11.53
N GLU A 290 20.30 -14.06 11.52
CA GLU A 290 19.95 -14.86 10.34
C GLU A 290 18.45 -15.15 10.18
N THR A 291 17.64 -14.95 11.22
CA THR A 291 16.21 -15.30 11.20
C THR A 291 15.30 -14.16 11.64
N LEU A 292 14.24 -13.95 10.85
CA LEU A 292 13.17 -12.98 11.14
C LEU A 292 12.38 -13.27 12.42
N SER A 293 12.43 -14.51 12.93
CA SER A 293 11.49 -14.99 13.94
C SER A 293 11.83 -14.63 15.39
N LYS A 294 13.05 -14.17 15.70
CA LYS A 294 13.50 -13.93 17.11
C LYS A 294 14.51 -12.79 17.29
N GLY A 295 14.79 -12.01 16.24
CA GLY A 295 15.83 -10.97 16.27
C GLY A 295 15.32 -9.59 16.70
N CYS A 296 16.19 -8.81 17.33
CA CYS A 296 16.05 -7.36 17.36
C CYS A 296 16.03 -6.83 15.91
N TRP A 297 15.25 -5.80 15.65
CA TRP A 297 15.15 -5.19 14.34
C TRP A 297 15.27 -3.67 14.42
N MET A 298 15.68 -3.07 13.32
CA MET A 298 15.73 -1.62 13.12
C MET A 298 14.96 -1.26 11.85
N VAL A 299 14.54 -0.01 11.73
CA VAL A 299 13.95 0.50 10.48
C VAL A 299 14.76 1.71 10.05
N SER A 300 15.30 1.67 8.83
CA SER A 300 15.83 2.88 8.21
C SER A 300 14.66 3.69 7.69
N ILE A 301 14.62 4.99 8.00
CA ILE A 301 13.49 5.88 7.64
C ILE A 301 13.95 7.11 6.86
N GLU A 302 15.23 7.47 6.96
CA GLU A 302 15.87 8.55 6.23
C GLU A 302 17.26 8.04 5.80
N GLY A 303 17.55 8.09 4.49
CA GLY A 303 18.82 7.70 3.88
C GLY A 303 19.36 8.81 3.00
#